data_AF-A0A1C7NEY8-F1
#
_entry.id   AF-A0A1C7NEY8-F1
#
_cell.length_a   1.000
_cell.length_b   1.000
_cell.length_c   1.000
_cell.angle_alpha   90.00
_cell.angle_beta   90.00
_cell.angle_gamma   90.00
#
_symmetry.space_group_name_H-M   'P 1'
#
loop_
_entity.id
_entity.type
_entity.pdbx_description
1 polymer ?
#
loop_
_entity_poly.entity_id
_entity_poly.type
_entity_poly.pdbx_seq_one_letter_code
_entity_poly.pdbx_strand_id
1 'polypeptide(L)'
;MAVLGNSGLLPNYEPNSFSGLYHTNMTATTFSPEELEGLNGRHIYEFTNIDFAQAGDLYRLMSDEEKTDLVDDISDHLKNVKRHNRECQISYFKGANLEYSRRVEQTILSFGSEAQK
;
A
#
# COMPACT_ATOMS: atom_id res chain seq x y z
N MET A 1 3.53 -4.12 32.67
CA MET A 1 4.30 -4.40 33.91
C MET A 1 5.77 -4.29 33.59
N ALA A 2 6.53 -3.44 34.30
CA ALA A 2 7.98 -3.38 34.14
C ALA A 2 8.63 -4.50 34.97
N VAL A 3 9.26 -5.47 34.31
CA VAL A 3 9.84 -6.68 34.96
C VAL A 3 11.37 -6.69 34.96
N LEU A 4 12.01 -5.68 34.36
CA LEU A 4 13.47 -5.59 34.20
C LEU A 4 14.12 -4.56 35.14
N GLY A 5 13.47 -4.20 36.24
CA GLY A 5 14.04 -3.28 37.24
C GLY A 5 14.09 -1.79 36.84
N ASN A 6 13.62 -1.43 35.64
CA ASN A 6 13.38 -0.04 35.19
C ASN A 6 14.57 0.92 35.40
N SER A 7 15.79 0.47 35.08
CA SER A 7 17.03 1.23 35.26
C SER A 7 17.33 1.66 36.71
N GLY A 8 16.61 1.12 37.70
CA GLY A 8 16.86 1.35 39.13
C GLY A 8 16.82 2.83 39.51
N LEU A 9 17.85 3.27 40.24
CA LEU A 9 18.04 4.66 40.68
C LEU A 9 18.91 5.48 39.73
N LEU A 10 19.21 4.96 38.54
CA LEU A 10 20.01 5.71 37.57
C LEU A 10 19.27 7.00 37.17
N PRO A 11 20.02 8.08 36.88
CA PRO A 11 19.44 9.29 36.33
C PRO A 11 18.60 8.98 35.09
N ASN A 12 17.37 9.49 35.06
CA ASN A 12 16.41 9.28 33.97
C ASN A 12 16.28 10.51 33.04
N TYR A 13 17.28 11.40 33.06
CA TYR A 13 17.32 12.63 32.29
C TYR A 13 18.75 12.94 31.80
N GLU A 14 18.87 13.73 30.74
CA GLU A 14 20.12 14.15 30.11
C GLU A 14 19.96 15.60 29.59
N PRO A 15 21.01 16.46 29.64
CA PRO A 15 22.32 16.24 30.27
C PRO A 15 22.21 16.20 31.81
N ASN A 16 23.05 15.40 32.47
CA ASN A 16 23.10 15.30 33.92
C ASN A 16 24.55 15.20 34.46
N SER A 17 24.74 15.56 35.74
CA SER A 17 26.05 15.60 36.41
C SER A 17 26.40 14.32 37.18
N PHE A 18 25.65 13.23 36.98
CA PHE A 18 25.83 11.94 37.66
C PHE A 18 26.30 10.89 36.65
N SER A 19 27.00 9.84 37.09
CA SER A 19 27.35 8.73 36.19
C SER A 19 26.09 8.02 35.67
N GLY A 20 25.97 7.87 34.35
CA GLY A 20 24.75 7.33 33.72
C GLY A 20 24.82 7.28 32.19
N LEU A 21 23.65 7.19 31.54
CA LEU A 21 23.54 7.25 30.09
C LEU A 21 23.91 8.65 29.59
N TYR A 22 24.76 8.71 28.58
CA TYR A 22 25.14 9.95 27.89
C TYR A 22 24.91 9.80 26.39
N HIS A 23 24.57 10.90 25.72
CA HIS A 23 24.60 10.90 24.26
C HIS A 23 26.03 10.57 23.79
N THR A 24 26.18 9.81 22.72
CA THR A 24 27.51 9.43 22.22
C THR A 24 28.23 10.59 21.52
N ASN A 25 27.54 11.70 21.21
CA ASN A 25 28.05 12.79 20.37
C ASN A 25 28.59 12.34 19.01
N MET A 26 28.28 11.12 18.58
CA MET A 26 28.72 10.59 17.31
C MET A 26 27.67 10.92 16.25
N THR A 27 27.91 11.99 15.49
CA THR A 27 27.03 12.48 14.43
C THR A 27 26.75 11.46 13.33
N ALA A 28 27.59 10.42 13.18
CA ALA A 28 27.65 9.60 11.97
C ALA A 28 27.61 8.08 12.22
N THR A 29 26.56 7.56 12.86
CA THR A 29 26.29 6.10 12.81
C THR A 29 24.89 5.70 12.36
N THR A 30 23.97 6.65 12.15
CA THR A 30 22.57 6.28 11.82
C THR A 30 21.96 6.98 10.61
N PHE A 31 22.44 8.14 10.15
CA PHE A 31 21.82 8.84 8.99
C PHE A 31 22.84 9.65 8.17
N SER A 32 22.70 9.61 6.84
CA SER A 32 23.38 10.52 5.91
C SER A 32 22.58 11.82 5.81
N PRO A 33 23.21 13.02 5.78
CA PRO A 33 22.49 14.25 5.48
C PRO A 33 21.83 14.17 4.10
N GLU A 34 20.58 14.63 4.01
CA GLU A 34 19.83 14.79 2.77
C GLU A 34 19.35 16.24 2.67
N GLU A 35 19.46 16.83 1.47
CA GLU A 35 18.93 18.16 1.20
C GLU A 35 17.41 18.10 1.07
N LEU A 36 16.72 19.04 1.71
CA LEU A 36 15.26 19.16 1.66
C LEU A 36 14.89 20.53 1.12
N GLU A 37 13.90 20.58 0.22
CA GLU A 37 13.38 21.82 -0.37
C GLU A 37 11.86 21.88 -0.24
N GLY A 38 11.32 23.07 0.04
CA GLY A 38 9.87 23.34 0.04
C GLY A 38 9.35 24.00 1.32
N LEU A 39 8.03 24.16 1.39
CA LEU A 39 7.32 24.68 2.57
C LEU A 39 6.70 23.52 3.35
N ASN A 40 6.71 23.61 4.68
CA ASN A 40 6.00 22.67 5.53
C ASN A 40 4.48 22.91 5.44
N GLY A 41 3.71 21.88 5.11
CA GLY A 41 2.26 22.01 5.02
C GLY A 41 1.55 20.70 4.75
N ARG A 42 0.24 20.80 4.47
CA ARG A 42 -0.53 19.67 3.92
C ARG A 42 -0.35 19.67 2.42
N HIS A 43 0.33 18.64 1.91
CA HIS A 43 0.50 18.43 0.48
C HIS A 43 -0.55 17.43 0.00
N ILE A 44 -1.20 17.75 -1.13
CA ILE A 44 -2.16 16.85 -1.76
C ILE A 44 -1.37 15.91 -2.68
N TYR A 45 -1.67 14.63 -2.61
CA TYR A 45 -1.18 13.67 -3.58
C TYR A 45 -1.94 13.85 -4.90
N GLU A 46 -1.21 14.10 -5.99
CA GLU A 46 -1.81 14.15 -7.32
C GLU A 46 -1.89 12.75 -7.90
N PHE A 47 -3.13 12.26 -8.04
CA PHE A 47 -3.38 10.97 -8.67
C PHE A 47 -3.29 11.12 -10.20
N THR A 48 -2.39 10.37 -10.83
CA THR A 48 -2.11 10.46 -12.27
C THR A 48 -2.06 9.08 -12.91
N ASN A 49 -1.90 9.03 -14.24
CA ASN A 49 -1.82 7.76 -14.95
C ASN A 49 -0.63 6.88 -14.54
N ILE A 50 0.42 7.46 -13.93
CA ILE A 50 1.59 6.69 -13.49
C ILE A 50 1.25 5.74 -12.34
N ASP A 51 0.21 6.04 -11.56
CA ASP A 51 -0.25 5.22 -10.45
C ASP A 51 -0.76 3.85 -10.90
N PHE A 52 -1.14 3.72 -12.17
CA PHE A 52 -1.57 2.45 -12.76
C PHE A 52 -0.45 1.66 -13.42
N ALA A 53 0.70 2.29 -13.68
CA ALA A 53 1.77 1.69 -14.50
C ALA A 53 2.30 0.39 -13.88
N GLN A 54 2.64 0.44 -12.59
CA GLN A 54 3.20 -0.71 -11.87
C GLN A 54 2.23 -1.89 -11.80
N ALA A 55 0.94 -1.62 -11.56
CA ALA A 55 -0.10 -2.66 -11.54
C ALA A 55 -0.30 -3.28 -12.93
N GLY A 56 -0.27 -2.45 -13.98
CA GLY A 56 -0.34 -2.92 -15.36
C GLY A 56 0.86 -3.79 -15.74
N ASP A 57 2.06 -3.41 -15.30
CA ASP A 57 3.29 -4.18 -15.54
C ASP A 57 3.27 -5.52 -14.81
N LEU A 58 2.85 -5.54 -13.54
CA LEU A 58 2.67 -6.77 -12.79
C LEU A 58 1.73 -7.73 -13.52
N TYR A 59 0.58 -7.25 -13.98
CA TYR A 59 -0.37 -8.07 -14.73
C TYR A 59 0.21 -8.57 -16.07
N ARG A 60 1.02 -7.76 -16.77
CA ARG A 60 1.70 -8.18 -18.01
C ARG A 60 2.72 -9.30 -17.78
N LEU A 61 3.40 -9.29 -16.63
CA LEU A 61 4.41 -10.29 -16.26
C LEU A 61 3.81 -11.66 -15.90
N MET A 62 2.57 -11.69 -15.43
CA MET A 62 1.88 -12.93 -15.05
C MET A 62 1.68 -13.88 -16.24
N SER A 63 1.75 -15.17 -15.96
CA SER A 63 1.31 -16.22 -16.89
C SER A 63 -0.20 -16.18 -17.10
N ASP A 64 -0.69 -16.87 -18.13
CA ASP A 64 -2.12 -16.88 -18.45
C ASP A 64 -2.96 -17.58 -17.37
N GLU A 65 -2.39 -18.57 -16.68
CA GLU A 65 -3.00 -19.23 -15.51
C GLU A 65 -3.13 -18.25 -14.34
N GLU A 66 -2.03 -17.60 -13.95
CA GLU A 66 -2.05 -16.61 -12.85
C GLU A 66 -3.00 -15.43 -13.14
N LYS A 67 -3.08 -14.96 -14.39
CA LYS A 67 -4.06 -13.93 -14.78
C LYS A 67 -5.50 -14.41 -14.62
N THR A 68 -5.74 -15.71 -14.88
CA THR A 68 -7.08 -16.31 -14.74
C THR A 68 -7.46 -16.40 -13.28
N ASP A 69 -6.60 -16.95 -12.43
CA ASP A 69 -6.82 -17.03 -10.99
C ASP A 69 -7.08 -15.64 -10.39
N LEU A 70 -6.26 -14.64 -10.75
CA LEU A 70 -6.43 -13.26 -10.30
C LEU A 70 -7.81 -12.68 -10.69
N VAL A 71 -8.20 -12.87 -11.95
CA VAL A 71 -9.49 -12.38 -12.47
C VAL A 71 -10.64 -13.04 -11.74
N ASP A 72 -10.59 -14.34 -11.52
CA ASP A 72 -11.65 -15.11 -10.92
C ASP A 72 -11.82 -14.75 -9.43
N ASP A 73 -10.73 -14.67 -8.68
CA ASP A 73 -10.74 -14.27 -7.26
C ASP A 73 -11.32 -12.87 -7.08
N ILE A 74 -10.90 -11.91 -7.90
CA ILE A 74 -11.40 -10.53 -7.82
C ILE A 74 -12.86 -10.45 -8.23
N SER A 75 -13.25 -11.17 -9.29
CA SER A 75 -14.62 -11.15 -9.80
C SER A 75 -15.59 -11.79 -8.79
N ASP A 76 -15.18 -12.88 -8.14
CA ASP A 76 -15.98 -13.56 -7.12
C ASP A 76 -16.29 -12.63 -5.94
N HIS A 77 -15.30 -11.83 -5.52
CA HIS A 77 -15.51 -10.81 -4.50
C HIS A 77 -16.37 -9.63 -4.99
N LEU A 78 -16.10 -9.10 -6.19
CA LEU A 78 -16.77 -7.90 -6.70
C LEU A 78 -18.24 -8.11 -7.10
N LYS A 79 -18.68 -9.36 -7.34
CA LYS A 79 -20.06 -9.67 -7.74
C LYS A 79 -21.11 -9.23 -6.71
N ASN A 80 -20.74 -9.15 -5.44
CA ASN A 80 -21.64 -8.76 -4.34
C ASN A 80 -21.57 -7.25 -4.01
N VAL A 81 -20.65 -6.51 -4.63
CA VAL A 81 -20.44 -5.08 -4.37
C VAL A 81 -21.47 -4.24 -5.13
N LYS A 82 -21.89 -3.10 -4.55
CA LYS A 82 -22.78 -2.12 -5.20
C LYS A 82 -22.23 -1.69 -6.56
N ARG A 83 -23.12 -1.55 -7.54
CA ARG A 83 -22.78 -1.25 -8.94
C ARG A 83 -21.81 -0.06 -9.11
N HIS A 84 -22.07 1.08 -8.47
CA HIS A 84 -21.21 2.26 -8.62
C HIS A 84 -19.78 2.04 -8.11
N ASN A 85 -19.60 1.31 -7.00
CA ASN A 85 -18.28 0.97 -6.47
C ASN A 85 -17.57 0.00 -7.41
N ARG A 86 -18.30 -0.95 -7.99
CA ARG A 86 -17.77 -1.89 -8.98
C ARG A 86 -17.30 -1.16 -10.24
N GLU A 87 -18.11 -0.26 -10.78
CA GLU A 87 -17.76 0.55 -11.96
C GLU A 87 -16.51 1.42 -11.69
N CYS A 88 -16.41 2.00 -10.49
CA CYS A 88 -15.21 2.73 -10.06
C CYS A 88 -13.97 1.82 -10.05
N GLN A 89 -14.07 0.62 -9.47
CA GLN A 89 -12.95 -0.32 -9.44
C GLN A 89 -12.54 -0.81 -10.85
N ILE A 90 -13.52 -1.09 -11.72
CA ILE A 90 -13.26 -1.48 -13.12
C ILE A 90 -12.51 -0.37 -13.86
N SER A 91 -12.81 0.91 -13.58
CA SER A 91 -12.09 2.04 -14.17
C SER A 91 -10.61 2.06 -13.78
N TYR A 92 -10.26 1.62 -12.57
CA TYR A 92 -8.87 1.49 -12.13
C TYR A 92 -8.15 0.33 -12.82
N PHE A 93 -8.81 -0.83 -12.95
CA PHE A 93 -8.24 -1.92 -13.75
C PHE A 93 -8.02 -1.52 -15.20
N LYS A 94 -8.91 -0.70 -15.77
CA LYS A 94 -8.77 -0.17 -17.13
C LYS A 94 -7.56 0.77 -17.25
N GLY A 95 -7.30 1.58 -16.22
CA GLY A 95 -6.09 2.40 -16.11
C GLY A 95 -4.81 1.56 -16.14
N ALA A 96 -4.84 0.37 -15.51
CA ALA A 96 -3.69 -0.54 -15.46
C ALA A 96 -3.51 -1.35 -16.76
N ASN A 97 -4.56 -2.02 -17.24
CA ASN A 97 -4.55 -2.81 -18.46
C ASN A 97 -5.99 -3.03 -19.00
N LEU A 98 -6.18 -2.78 -20.31
CA LEU A 98 -7.49 -2.91 -20.94
C LEU A 98 -8.01 -4.36 -20.93
N GLU A 99 -7.14 -5.34 -21.20
CA GLU A 99 -7.52 -6.76 -21.22
C GLU A 99 -7.88 -7.25 -19.82
N TYR A 100 -7.11 -6.84 -18.80
CA TYR A 100 -7.43 -7.13 -17.40
C TYR A 100 -8.82 -6.61 -17.01
N SER A 101 -9.11 -5.34 -17.28
CA SER A 101 -10.42 -4.75 -16.95
C SER A 101 -11.58 -5.46 -17.63
N ARG A 102 -11.40 -5.83 -18.91
CA ARG A 102 -12.40 -6.52 -19.70
C ARG A 102 -12.68 -7.91 -19.13
N ARG A 103 -11.65 -8.64 -18.73
CA ARG A 103 -11.80 -9.98 -18.17
C ARG A 103 -12.59 -9.95 -16.87
N VAL A 104 -12.23 -9.06 -15.94
CA VAL A 104 -12.98 -8.87 -14.69
C VAL A 104 -14.45 -8.52 -14.95
N GLU A 105 -14.71 -7.58 -15.86
CA GLU A 105 -16.08 -7.19 -16.20
C GLU A 105 -16.89 -8.37 -16.79
N GLN A 106 -16.29 -9.13 -17.71
CA GLN A 106 -16.92 -10.29 -18.34
C GLN A 106 -17.24 -11.40 -17.33
N THR A 107 -16.30 -11.74 -16.44
CA THR A 107 -16.50 -12.77 -15.40
C THR A 107 -17.58 -12.34 -14.40
N ILE A 108 -17.66 -11.07 -14.03
CA ILE A 108 -18.76 -10.60 -13.16
C ILE A 108 -20.12 -10.71 -13.86
N LEU A 109 -20.19 -10.43 -15.16
CA LEU A 109 -21.42 -10.55 -15.95
C LEU A 109 -21.87 -12.01 -16.11
N SER A 110 -20.95 -12.97 -16.21
CA SER A 110 -21.30 -14.40 -16.30
C SER A 110 -21.96 -14.93 -15.03
N PHE A 111 -21.56 -14.45 -13.84
CA PHE A 111 -22.25 -14.84 -12.60
C PHE A 111 -23.71 -14.40 -12.56
N GLY A 112 -24.06 -13.29 -13.22
CA GLY A 112 -25.43 -12.80 -13.31
C GLY A 112 -26.32 -13.63 -14.23
N SER A 113 -25.76 -14.23 -15.28
CA SER A 113 -26.52 -15.06 -16.23
C SER A 113 -26.75 -16.48 -15.71
N GLU A 114 -25.85 -17.00 -14.88
CA GLU A 114 -25.99 -18.30 -14.22
C GLU A 114 -27.05 -18.29 -13.11
N ALA A 115 -27.25 -17.17 -12.42
CA ALA A 115 -28.29 -17.02 -11.40
C ALA A 115 -29.73 -16.99 -11.97
N GLN A 116 -29.90 -16.93 -13.30
CA GLN A 116 -31.20 -16.89 -13.99
C GLN A 116 -31.60 -18.22 -14.65
N LYS A 117 -30.79 -19.28 -14.50
CA LYS A 117 -31.12 -20.65 -14.90
C LYS A 117 -31.50 -21.49 -13.69
#